data_AF-A0A3A6MB24-F1
#
_entry.id   AF-A0A3A6MB24-F1
#
_cell.length_a   1.000
_cell.length_b   1.000
_cell.length_c   1.000
_cell.angle_alpha   90.00
_cell.angle_beta   90.00
_cell.angle_gamma   90.00
#
_symmetry.space_group_name_H-M   'P 1'
#
loop_
_entity.id
_entity.type
_entity.pdbx_description
1 polymer ?
#
loop_
_entity_poly.entity_id
_entity_poly.type
_entity_poly.pdbx_seq_one_letter_code
_entity_poly.pdbx_strand_id
1 'polypeptide(L)'
;MKKAHFEFEEIPFSTLARFGLTQEMIEDLPMHVLDDIYNGRHSPVLPVRVTDEHGETVESRTRFALIRMEGGQTDVVFYPALKSSPLERFDETQQKQLLEGKAIIADVETADGRHNKAFVQIDTGTKQVMYVPTPIIGRNLQVLAEELHLGATEVNGMQHGDPLTLVVDDEPVTVGIDLHSKTGIRFCSGDEQRWREQSKREWDKYTFGCYGCWVMDDDGNLDYVPEEEYTEELWNEQKKAGERNRSAAIHK
;
A
#
# COMPACT_ATOMS: atom_id res chain seq x y z
N MET A 1 -16.21 -0.60 14.75
CA MET A 1 -16.64 0.06 13.49
C MET A 1 -17.26 -0.99 12.60
N LYS A 2 -18.43 -0.75 12.00
CA LYS A 2 -18.94 -1.66 10.95
C LYS A 2 -17.87 -1.76 9.87
N LYS A 3 -17.47 -2.97 9.48
CA LYS A 3 -16.66 -3.17 8.28
C LYS A 3 -17.49 -2.63 7.11
N ALA A 4 -16.99 -1.62 6.41
CA ALA A 4 -17.61 -1.20 5.17
C ALA A 4 -17.36 -2.33 4.17
N HIS A 5 -18.42 -3.00 3.74
CA HIS A 5 -18.37 -3.95 2.64
C HIS A 5 -19.12 -3.34 1.47
N PHE A 6 -18.53 -3.33 0.28
CA PHE A 6 -19.11 -2.82 -0.95
C PHE A 6 -19.28 -3.96 -1.94
N GLU A 7 -20.43 -4.05 -2.58
CA GLU A 7 -20.69 -4.97 -3.68
C GLU A 7 -20.13 -4.41 -5.00
N PHE A 8 -19.95 -5.28 -5.98
CA PHE A 8 -19.43 -4.90 -7.30
C PHE A 8 -20.30 -3.83 -7.98
N GLU A 9 -21.63 -3.96 -7.88
CA GLU A 9 -22.59 -3.01 -8.44
C GLU A 9 -22.58 -1.65 -7.73
N GLU A 10 -21.97 -1.56 -6.54
CA GLU A 10 -21.80 -0.31 -5.81
C GLU A 10 -20.56 0.48 -6.27
N ILE A 11 -19.68 -0.08 -7.10
CA ILE A 11 -18.49 0.63 -7.56
C ILE A 11 -18.90 1.80 -8.48
N PRO A 12 -18.44 3.03 -8.20
CA PRO A 12 -18.77 4.20 -9.01
C PRO A 12 -17.90 4.26 -10.29
N PHE A 13 -18.05 3.28 -11.19
CA PHE A 13 -17.27 3.17 -12.43
C PHE A 13 -17.35 4.42 -13.30
N SER A 14 -18.52 5.07 -13.36
CA SER A 14 -18.68 6.33 -14.08
C SER A 14 -17.81 7.46 -13.51
N THR A 15 -17.59 7.48 -12.20
CA THR A 15 -16.70 8.46 -11.56
C THR A 15 -15.25 8.11 -11.84
N LEU A 16 -14.84 6.85 -11.65
CA LEU A 16 -13.48 6.36 -11.93
C LEU A 16 -13.07 6.61 -13.39
N ALA A 17 -13.96 6.35 -14.34
CA ALA A 17 -13.71 6.52 -15.78
C ALA A 17 -13.39 7.98 -16.15
N ARG A 18 -13.94 8.97 -15.42
CA ARG A 18 -13.62 10.40 -15.62
C ARG A 18 -12.16 10.73 -15.27
N PHE A 19 -11.49 9.87 -14.50
CA PHE A 19 -10.07 9.96 -14.16
C PHE A 19 -9.22 8.96 -14.95
N GLY A 20 -9.77 8.35 -16.01
CA GLY A 20 -9.06 7.39 -16.85
C GLY A 20 -8.95 5.97 -16.28
N LEU A 21 -9.69 5.64 -15.21
CA LEU A 21 -9.78 4.28 -14.68
C LEU A 21 -11.06 3.61 -15.18
N THR A 22 -10.97 2.82 -16.25
CA THR A 22 -12.14 2.14 -16.84
C THR A 22 -12.61 0.98 -15.97
N GLN A 23 -13.83 0.50 -16.23
CA GLN A 23 -14.35 -0.69 -15.56
C GLN A 23 -13.45 -1.91 -15.81
N GLU A 24 -13.02 -2.13 -17.05
CA GLU A 24 -12.12 -3.22 -17.45
C GLU A 24 -10.79 -3.19 -16.67
N MET A 25 -10.19 -2.00 -16.53
CA MET A 25 -8.97 -1.82 -15.72
C MET A 25 -9.17 -2.25 -14.27
N ILE A 26 -10.32 -1.94 -13.67
CA ILE A 26 -10.63 -2.32 -12.30
C ILE A 26 -10.94 -3.82 -12.19
N GLU A 27 -11.71 -4.38 -13.11
CA GLU A 27 -12.03 -5.81 -13.15
C GLU A 27 -10.79 -6.69 -13.32
N ASP A 28 -9.77 -6.19 -14.02
CA ASP A 28 -8.49 -6.87 -14.22
C ASP A 28 -7.55 -6.78 -13.01
N LEU A 29 -7.92 -6.06 -11.95
CA LEU A 29 -7.17 -6.11 -10.69
C LEU A 29 -7.26 -7.53 -10.09
N PRO A 30 -6.19 -8.05 -9.47
CA PRO A 30 -6.24 -9.34 -8.80
C PRO A 30 -7.37 -9.43 -7.78
N MET A 31 -7.97 -10.62 -7.63
CA MET A 31 -9.10 -10.85 -6.70
C MET A 31 -8.84 -10.35 -5.28
N HIS A 32 -7.63 -10.56 -4.75
CA HIS A 32 -7.28 -10.08 -3.41
C HIS A 32 -7.24 -8.54 -3.30
N VAL A 33 -6.93 -7.85 -4.38
CA VAL A 33 -6.96 -6.37 -4.47
C VAL A 33 -8.40 -5.89 -4.52
N LEU A 34 -9.25 -6.56 -5.31
CA LEU A 34 -10.68 -6.30 -5.34
C LEU A 34 -11.31 -6.52 -3.96
N ASP A 35 -10.97 -7.63 -3.29
CA ASP A 35 -11.40 -7.89 -1.92
C ASP A 35 -10.96 -6.78 -0.96
N ASP A 36 -9.73 -6.28 -1.08
CA ASP A 36 -9.24 -5.14 -0.30
C ASP A 36 -10.13 -3.90 -0.51
N ILE A 37 -10.39 -3.54 -1.77
CA ILE A 37 -11.24 -2.40 -2.15
C ILE A 37 -12.68 -2.56 -1.64
N TYR A 38 -13.27 -3.74 -1.81
CA TYR A 38 -14.63 -4.06 -1.31
C TYR A 38 -14.72 -4.02 0.20
N ASN A 39 -13.62 -4.26 0.92
CA ASN A 39 -13.56 -4.10 2.37
C ASN A 39 -13.24 -2.65 2.80
N GLY A 40 -13.31 -1.70 1.88
CA GLY A 40 -13.05 -0.28 2.12
C GLY A 40 -11.57 0.05 2.36
N ARG A 41 -10.64 -0.84 1.96
CA ARG A 41 -9.21 -0.51 1.91
C ARG A 41 -8.89 0.28 0.64
N HIS A 42 -7.69 0.84 0.60
CA HIS A 42 -7.22 1.58 -0.55
C HIS A 42 -6.87 0.63 -1.69
N SER A 43 -7.11 1.08 -2.93
CA SER A 43 -6.54 0.47 -4.12
C SER A 43 -5.00 0.52 -4.10
N PRO A 44 -4.32 -0.19 -5.00
CA PRO A 44 -2.93 0.11 -5.37
C PRO A 44 -2.81 1.55 -5.86
N VAL A 45 -1.58 2.02 -6.03
CA VAL A 45 -1.32 3.28 -6.70
C VAL A 45 -1.53 3.04 -8.20
N LEU A 46 -2.57 3.66 -8.76
CA LEU A 46 -2.97 3.52 -10.15
C LEU A 46 -2.75 4.83 -10.92
N PRO A 47 -2.51 4.76 -12.24
CA PRO A 47 -2.39 5.93 -13.08
C PRO A 47 -3.77 6.55 -13.28
N VAL A 48 -3.84 7.87 -13.16
CA VAL A 48 -5.04 8.65 -13.47
C VAL A 48 -4.70 9.74 -14.46
N ARG A 49 -5.66 10.04 -15.32
CA ARG A 49 -5.58 11.08 -16.35
C ARG A 49 -6.70 12.06 -16.12
N VAL A 50 -6.36 13.34 -16.04
CA VAL A 50 -7.33 14.43 -15.90
C VAL A 50 -7.13 15.39 -17.04
N THR A 51 -8.17 15.63 -17.83
CA THR A 51 -8.17 16.72 -18.81
C THR A 51 -8.53 18.01 -18.09
N ASP A 52 -7.67 19.01 -18.19
CA ASP A 52 -7.89 20.32 -17.58
C ASP A 52 -8.88 21.19 -18.39
N GLU A 53 -9.16 22.39 -17.89
CA GLU A 53 -10.07 23.35 -18.54
C GLU A 53 -9.59 23.82 -19.92
N HIS A 54 -8.31 23.60 -20.26
CA HIS A 54 -7.70 23.98 -21.52
C HIS A 54 -7.62 22.81 -22.52
N GLY A 55 -8.07 21.61 -22.11
CA GLY A 55 -8.00 20.40 -22.92
C GLY A 55 -6.65 19.69 -22.84
N GLU A 56 -5.75 20.10 -21.95
CA GLU A 56 -4.49 19.39 -21.71
C GLU A 56 -4.71 18.22 -20.76
N THR A 57 -4.14 17.06 -21.10
CA THR A 57 -4.19 15.87 -20.25
C THR A 57 -3.02 15.90 -19.26
N VAL A 58 -3.34 15.93 -17.97
CA VAL A 58 -2.40 15.80 -16.87
C VAL A 58 -2.42 14.36 -16.36
N GLU A 59 -1.28 13.71 -16.38
CA GLU A 59 -1.09 12.39 -15.77
C GLU A 59 -0.67 12.54 -14.31
N SER A 60 -1.25 11.70 -13.46
CA SER A 60 -0.91 11.59 -12.05
C SER A 60 -1.09 10.15 -11.58
N ARG A 61 -0.73 9.89 -10.32
CA ARG A 61 -0.90 8.57 -9.70
C ARG A 61 -1.61 8.74 -8.36
N THR A 62 -2.49 7.80 -8.04
CA THR A 62 -3.31 7.88 -6.84
C THR A 62 -3.75 6.51 -6.38
N ARG A 63 -3.95 6.33 -5.07
CA ARG A 63 -4.84 5.29 -4.58
C ARG A 63 -6.25 5.83 -4.50
N PHE A 64 -7.25 4.97 -4.53
CA PHE A 64 -8.61 5.34 -4.24
C PHE A 64 -9.22 4.45 -3.16
N ALA A 65 -10.26 4.94 -2.48
CA ALA A 65 -11.05 4.14 -1.56
C ALA A 65 -12.54 4.43 -1.76
N LEU A 66 -13.37 3.41 -1.61
CA LEU A 66 -14.82 3.55 -1.66
C LEU A 66 -15.35 4.13 -0.34
N ILE A 67 -16.31 5.05 -0.44
CA ILE A 67 -17.00 5.64 0.69
C ILE A 67 -18.51 5.56 0.50
N ARG A 68 -19.27 5.43 1.58
CA ARG A 68 -20.73 5.61 1.56
C ARG A 68 -21.07 7.04 1.98
N MET A 69 -21.75 7.75 1.10
CA MET A 69 -22.27 9.09 1.34
C MET A 69 -23.47 9.04 2.29
N GLU A 70 -23.86 10.19 2.86
CA GLU A 70 -24.97 10.30 3.82
C GLU A 70 -26.32 9.78 3.27
N GLY A 71 -26.51 9.81 1.93
CA GLY A 71 -27.67 9.25 1.24
C GLY A 71 -27.58 7.74 0.91
N GLY A 72 -26.54 7.04 1.36
CA GLY A 72 -26.30 5.62 1.08
C GLY A 72 -25.65 5.33 -0.27
N GLN A 73 -25.55 6.32 -1.17
CA GLN A 73 -24.80 6.20 -2.42
C GLN A 73 -23.30 5.99 -2.16
N THR A 74 -22.69 5.09 -2.90
CA THR A 74 -21.24 4.88 -2.90
C THR A 74 -20.55 5.87 -3.83
N ASP A 75 -19.43 6.43 -3.39
CA ASP A 75 -18.55 7.28 -4.18
C ASP A 75 -17.08 6.92 -3.87
N VAL A 76 -16.14 7.63 -4.50
CA VAL A 76 -14.71 7.38 -4.38
C VAL A 76 -13.94 8.59 -3.84
N VAL A 77 -12.94 8.35 -3.00
CA VAL A 77 -11.96 9.35 -2.55
C VAL A 77 -10.59 8.98 -3.03
N PHE A 78 -9.87 9.95 -3.59
CA PHE A 78 -8.50 9.79 -4.08
C PHE A 78 -7.46 10.21 -3.03
N TYR A 79 -6.39 9.43 -2.96
CA TYR A 79 -5.21 9.64 -2.13
C TYR A 79 -4.02 9.87 -3.07
N PRO A 80 -3.59 11.13 -3.25
CA PRO A 80 -2.62 11.47 -4.28
C PRO A 80 -1.24 10.93 -3.96
N ALA A 81 -0.56 10.39 -4.98
CA ALA A 81 0.87 10.13 -4.92
C ALA A 81 1.64 11.42 -5.27
N LEU A 82 2.58 11.81 -4.42
CA LEU A 82 3.42 12.98 -4.64
C LEU A 82 4.44 12.68 -5.74
N LYS A 83 4.81 13.70 -6.53
CA LYS A 83 5.89 13.57 -7.52
C LYS A 83 7.23 13.30 -6.82
N SER A 84 7.45 13.97 -5.69
CA SER A 84 8.63 13.83 -4.83
C SER A 84 8.24 13.78 -3.36
N SER A 85 8.96 12.98 -2.58
CA SER A 85 8.86 12.95 -1.12
C SER A 85 9.73 14.07 -0.52
N PRO A 86 9.36 14.66 0.63
CA PRO A 86 10.19 15.64 1.35
C PRO A 86 11.34 14.98 2.11
N LEU A 87 12.04 14.02 1.49
CA LEU A 87 13.09 13.22 2.12
C LEU A 87 14.37 14.01 2.36
N GLU A 88 14.56 15.13 1.66
CA GLU A 88 15.69 16.06 1.83
C GLU A 88 15.77 16.68 3.23
N ARG A 89 14.71 16.56 4.04
CA ARG A 89 14.66 17.00 5.43
C ARG A 89 15.35 16.04 6.40
N PHE A 90 15.70 14.84 5.94
CA PHE A 90 16.32 13.77 6.73
C PHE A 90 17.76 13.53 6.27
N ASP A 91 18.60 13.01 7.14
CA ASP A 91 19.97 12.62 6.76
C ASP A 91 19.98 11.37 5.87
N GLU A 92 21.11 11.07 5.21
CA GLU A 92 21.23 9.96 4.26
C GLU A 92 20.88 8.59 4.88
N THR A 93 21.20 8.38 6.16
CA THR A 93 20.91 7.11 6.84
C THR A 93 19.41 6.98 7.08
N GLN A 94 18.78 8.04 7.56
CA GLN A 94 17.33 8.11 7.76
C GLN A 94 16.59 7.96 6.43
N GLN A 95 17.04 8.62 5.36
CA GLN A 95 16.44 8.48 4.03
C GLN A 95 16.47 7.03 3.56
N LYS A 96 17.61 6.33 3.70
CA LYS A 96 17.71 4.91 3.36
C LYS A 96 16.74 4.05 4.16
N GLN A 97 16.68 4.26 5.48
CA GLN A 97 15.76 3.50 6.34
C GLN A 97 14.28 3.75 5.98
N LEU A 98 13.92 5.00 5.70
CA LEU A 98 12.58 5.36 5.24
C LEU A 98 12.27 4.68 3.90
N LEU A 99 13.16 4.76 2.92
CA LEU A 99 12.96 4.12 1.61
C LEU A 99 12.88 2.57 1.68
N GLU A 100 13.48 1.97 2.72
CA GLU A 100 13.29 0.54 3.05
C GLU A 100 11.94 0.24 3.72
N GLY A 101 11.12 1.26 3.98
CA GLY A 101 9.81 1.16 4.61
C GLY A 101 9.83 1.16 6.14
N LYS A 102 10.98 1.44 6.78
CA LYS A 102 11.11 1.44 8.23
C LYS A 102 10.46 2.67 8.86
N ALA A 103 9.87 2.48 10.04
CA ALA A 103 9.53 3.58 10.93
C ALA A 103 10.75 3.91 11.80
N ILE A 104 11.16 5.18 11.82
CA ILE A 104 12.35 5.66 12.55
C ILE A 104 12.00 6.80 13.49
N ILE A 105 12.83 7.08 14.49
CA ILE A 105 12.72 8.32 15.28
C ILE A 105 13.59 9.39 14.63
N ALA A 106 12.98 10.51 14.24
CA ALA A 106 13.67 11.65 13.67
C ALA A 106 13.14 12.97 14.26
N ASP A 107 13.93 14.04 14.12
CA ASP A 107 13.50 15.39 14.46
C ASP A 107 12.61 15.93 13.35
N VAL A 108 11.39 16.35 13.70
CA VAL A 108 10.41 16.90 12.76
C VAL A 108 10.12 18.34 13.13
N GLU A 109 10.20 19.24 12.15
CA GLU A 109 9.81 20.64 12.30
C GLU A 109 8.28 20.75 12.32
N THR A 110 7.76 21.32 13.40
CA THR A 110 6.33 21.61 13.56
C THR A 110 5.99 22.99 12.98
N ALA A 111 4.69 23.25 12.76
CA ALA A 111 4.22 24.47 12.10
C ALA A 111 4.65 25.79 12.79
N ASP A 112 5.05 25.74 14.06
CA ASP A 112 5.56 26.89 14.83
C ASP A 112 7.10 26.94 14.89
N GLY A 113 7.80 26.16 14.07
CA GLY A 113 9.26 26.14 13.95
C GLY A 113 9.98 25.37 15.06
N ARG A 114 9.26 24.67 15.95
CA ARG A 114 9.90 23.80 16.95
C ARG A 114 10.26 22.45 16.34
N HIS A 115 11.41 21.93 16.73
CA HIS A 115 11.81 20.55 16.43
C HIS A 115 11.37 19.63 17.57
N ASN A 116 10.58 18.61 17.24
CA ASN A 116 10.20 17.56 18.18
C ASN A 116 10.59 16.20 17.60
N LYS A 117 10.96 15.26 18.48
CA LYS A 117 11.13 13.87 18.07
C LYS A 117 9.77 13.22 17.79
N ALA A 118 9.71 12.54 16.66
CA ALA A 118 8.54 11.79 16.23
C ALA A 118 8.98 10.47 15.62
N PHE A 119 8.09 9.48 15.65
CA PHE A 119 8.18 8.36 14.73
C PHE A 119 7.82 8.86 13.34
N VAL A 120 8.63 8.51 12.35
CA VAL A 120 8.50 8.92 10.96
C VAL A 120 8.55 7.68 10.09
N GLN A 121 7.65 7.58 9.13
CA GLN A 121 7.64 6.53 8.12
C GLN A 121 7.17 7.12 6.80
N ILE A 122 7.70 6.61 5.69
CA ILE A 122 7.24 6.99 4.36
C ILE A 122 6.31 5.91 3.82
N ASP A 123 5.21 6.36 3.22
CA ASP A 123 4.44 5.56 2.29
C ASP A 123 5.16 5.56 0.94
N THR A 124 5.89 4.49 0.62
CA THR A 124 6.68 4.42 -0.61
C THR A 124 5.84 4.50 -1.87
N GLY A 125 4.57 4.07 -1.82
CA GLY A 125 3.66 4.15 -2.95
C GLY A 125 3.15 5.57 -3.23
N THR A 126 2.76 6.31 -2.19
CA THR A 126 2.28 7.70 -2.37
C THR A 126 3.35 8.77 -2.16
N LYS A 127 4.56 8.36 -1.78
CA LYS A 127 5.67 9.27 -1.44
C LYS A 127 5.37 10.22 -0.28
N GLN A 128 4.34 9.94 0.51
CA GLN A 128 3.95 10.74 1.66
C GLN A 128 4.76 10.36 2.89
N VAL A 129 5.28 11.36 3.62
CA VAL A 129 5.95 11.15 4.90
C VAL A 129 4.94 11.36 6.02
N MET A 130 4.71 10.30 6.80
CA MET A 130 3.87 10.31 7.99
C MET A 130 4.75 10.50 9.22
N TYR A 131 4.25 11.24 10.21
CA TYR A 131 4.90 11.31 11.51
C TYR A 131 3.89 11.32 12.65
N VAL A 132 4.27 10.70 13.77
CA VAL A 132 3.49 10.63 15.00
C VAL A 132 4.41 10.95 16.19
N PRO A 133 4.03 11.88 17.09
CA PRO A 133 4.82 12.18 18.28
C PRO A 133 5.24 10.94 19.06
N THR A 134 6.51 10.88 19.47
CA THR A 134 7.10 9.72 20.17
C THR A 134 6.27 9.23 21.37
N PRO A 135 5.68 10.09 22.23
CA PRO A 135 4.88 9.61 23.37
C PRO A 135 3.64 8.80 23.00
N ILE A 136 3.05 9.03 21.82
CA ILE A 136 1.82 8.33 21.40
C ILE A 136 2.12 6.87 21.06
N ILE A 137 3.08 6.64 20.16
CA ILE A 137 3.52 5.28 19.80
C ILE A 137 4.25 4.63 20.97
N GLY A 138 5.03 5.39 21.74
CA GLY A 138 5.69 4.92 22.95
C GLY A 138 4.71 4.33 23.96
N ARG A 139 3.53 4.93 24.15
CA ARG A 139 2.48 4.36 25.02
C ARG A 139 1.94 3.05 24.46
N ASN A 140 1.74 2.94 23.15
CA ASN A 140 1.25 1.71 22.52
C ASN A 140 2.30 0.58 22.61
N LEU A 141 3.58 0.90 22.44
CA LEU A 141 4.68 -0.03 22.65
C LEU A 141 4.79 -0.49 24.09
N GLN A 142 4.50 0.38 25.07
CA GLN A 142 4.50 -0.02 26.48
C GLN A 142 3.42 -1.06 26.76
N VAL A 143 2.20 -0.86 26.26
CA VAL A 143 1.12 -1.86 26.38
C VAL A 143 1.52 -3.16 25.70
N LEU A 144 2.07 -3.08 24.48
CA LEU A 144 2.56 -4.25 23.75
C LEU A 144 3.63 -5.02 24.55
N ALA A 145 4.60 -4.30 25.14
CA ALA A 145 5.68 -4.90 25.91
C ALA A 145 5.18 -5.58 27.19
N GLU A 146 4.16 -5.02 27.85
CA GLU A 146 3.52 -5.61 29.03
C GLU A 146 2.77 -6.90 28.65
N GLU A 147 1.95 -6.87 27.59
CA GLU A 147 1.13 -8.00 27.13
C GLU A 147 1.97 -9.16 26.56
N LEU A 148 3.08 -8.86 25.88
CA LEU A 148 3.96 -9.86 25.26
C LEU A 148 5.23 -10.16 26.08
N HIS A 149 5.36 -9.57 27.26
CA HIS A 149 6.51 -9.70 28.16
C HIS A 149 7.86 -9.37 27.49
N LEU A 150 7.89 -8.31 26.68
CA LEU A 150 9.07 -7.88 25.94
C LEU A 150 10.05 -7.13 26.84
N GLY A 151 11.34 -7.38 26.65
CA GLY A 151 12.43 -6.67 27.31
C GLY A 151 12.80 -5.35 26.61
N ALA A 152 13.74 -4.64 27.22
CA ALA A 152 14.22 -3.37 26.70
C ALA A 152 14.89 -3.49 25.32
N THR A 153 15.53 -4.63 25.04
CA THR A 153 16.19 -4.87 23.75
C THR A 153 15.18 -4.98 22.61
N GLU A 154 14.09 -5.75 22.78
CA GLU A 154 13.06 -5.87 21.74
C GLU A 154 12.36 -4.54 21.50
N VAL A 155 12.01 -3.83 22.57
CA VAL A 155 11.38 -2.51 22.47
C VAL A 155 12.29 -1.52 21.75
N ASN A 156 13.59 -1.50 22.07
CA ASN A 156 14.56 -0.63 21.42
C ASN A 156 14.72 -0.96 19.93
N GLY A 157 14.73 -2.24 19.55
CA GLY A 157 14.75 -2.65 18.14
C GLY A 157 13.55 -2.10 17.36
N MET A 158 12.33 -2.29 17.91
CA MET A 158 11.11 -1.76 17.28
C MET A 158 11.11 -0.24 17.15
N GLN A 159 11.64 0.49 18.14
CA GLN A 159 11.77 1.94 18.07
C GLN A 159 12.69 2.43 16.95
N HIS A 160 13.61 1.57 16.48
CA HIS A 160 14.53 1.85 15.38
C HIS A 160 14.11 1.17 14.06
N GLY A 161 12.86 0.69 14.01
CA GLY A 161 12.23 0.18 12.79
C GLY A 161 12.47 -1.29 12.51
N ASP A 162 13.03 -2.04 13.48
CA ASP A 162 13.22 -3.48 13.36
C ASP A 162 12.00 -4.22 13.92
N PRO A 163 11.27 -4.99 13.10
CA PRO A 163 10.14 -5.76 13.59
C PRO A 163 10.63 -6.96 14.43
N LEU A 164 9.76 -7.46 15.29
CA LEU A 164 10.01 -8.58 16.18
C LEU A 164 9.16 -9.78 15.76
N THR A 165 9.79 -10.91 15.44
CA THR A 165 9.09 -12.18 15.23
C THR A 165 8.98 -12.97 16.53
N LEU A 166 7.77 -13.39 16.86
CA LEU A 166 7.38 -14.20 18.01
C LEU A 166 6.73 -15.48 17.52
N VAL A 167 6.65 -16.51 18.36
CA VAL A 167 5.86 -17.72 18.08
C VAL A 167 4.61 -17.67 18.94
N VAL A 168 3.44 -17.70 18.30
CA VAL A 168 2.11 -17.70 18.95
C VAL A 168 1.33 -18.88 18.40
N ASP A 169 0.86 -19.77 19.27
CA ASP A 169 0.14 -21.00 18.88
C ASP A 169 0.89 -21.83 17.82
N ASP A 170 2.21 -22.02 18.01
CA ASP A 170 3.14 -22.71 17.10
C ASP A 170 3.34 -22.05 15.72
N GLU A 171 2.77 -20.87 15.48
CA GLU A 171 2.90 -20.11 14.24
C GLU A 171 3.74 -18.83 14.44
N PRO A 172 4.62 -18.46 13.49
CA PRO A 172 5.35 -17.22 13.56
C PRO A 172 4.41 -16.02 13.37
N VAL A 173 4.55 -15.02 14.23
CA VAL A 173 3.86 -13.73 14.15
C VAL A 173 4.89 -12.62 14.33
N THR A 174 4.94 -11.71 13.37
CA THR A 174 5.82 -10.55 13.39
C THR A 174 5.05 -9.29 13.76
N VAL A 175 5.58 -8.53 14.72
CA VAL A 175 5.02 -7.26 15.21
C VAL A 175 6.02 -6.13 15.05
N GLY A 176 5.56 -4.94 14.72
CA GLY A 176 6.43 -3.78 14.59
C GLY A 176 5.66 -2.46 14.49
N ILE A 177 6.40 -1.36 14.42
CA ILE A 177 5.83 -0.03 14.20
C ILE A 177 5.48 0.10 12.71
N ASP A 178 4.24 0.48 12.45
CA ASP A 178 3.71 0.74 11.11
C ASP A 178 2.65 1.85 11.22
N LEU A 179 3.00 3.04 10.76
CA LEU A 179 2.16 4.24 10.84
C LEU A 179 0.97 4.21 9.88
N HIS A 180 0.90 3.23 8.96
CA HIS A 180 -0.34 2.94 8.23
C HIS A 180 -1.40 2.27 9.11
N SER A 181 -0.97 1.58 10.17
CA SER A 181 -1.89 0.97 11.14
C SER A 181 -2.59 2.04 11.97
N LYS A 182 -3.87 1.83 12.27
CA LYS A 182 -4.66 2.75 13.12
C LYS A 182 -4.04 2.99 14.50
N THR A 183 -3.28 2.04 15.00
CA THR A 183 -2.58 2.13 16.30
C THR A 183 -1.11 2.50 16.16
N GLY A 184 -0.60 2.60 14.93
CA GLY A 184 0.83 2.71 14.65
C GLY A 184 1.62 1.42 14.93
N ILE A 185 0.94 0.31 15.26
CA ILE A 185 1.52 -1.01 15.49
C ILE A 185 0.80 -2.01 14.56
N ARG A 186 1.56 -2.80 13.81
CA ARG A 186 1.02 -3.87 12.95
C ARG A 186 1.46 -5.23 13.47
N PHE A 187 0.55 -6.19 13.37
CA PHE A 187 0.84 -7.62 13.49
C PHE A 187 0.69 -8.26 12.11
N CYS A 188 1.59 -9.19 11.78
CA CYS A 188 1.58 -9.94 10.54
C CYS A 188 1.87 -11.41 10.87
N SER A 189 1.08 -12.34 10.34
CA SER A 189 1.46 -13.75 10.34
C SER A 189 2.70 -13.95 9.47
N GLY A 190 3.61 -14.81 9.92
CA GLY A 190 4.92 -15.02 9.29
C GLY A 190 6.07 -14.31 9.97
N ASP A 191 7.24 -14.46 9.36
CA ASP A 191 8.52 -13.92 9.82
C ASP A 191 8.80 -12.49 9.31
N GLU A 192 10.00 -11.98 9.55
CA GLU A 192 10.44 -10.67 9.08
C GLU A 192 10.42 -10.55 7.54
N GLN A 193 10.65 -11.65 6.80
CA GLN A 193 10.53 -11.61 5.35
C GLN A 193 9.08 -11.32 4.95
N ARG A 194 8.12 -12.05 5.53
CA ARG A 194 6.68 -11.79 5.35
C ARG A 194 6.29 -10.38 5.77
N TRP A 195 6.87 -9.86 6.85
CA TRP A 195 6.64 -8.48 7.28
C TRP A 195 7.00 -7.46 6.19
N ARG A 196 8.16 -7.64 5.55
CA ARG A 196 8.67 -6.77 4.48
C ARG A 196 7.87 -6.93 3.18
N GLU A 197 7.50 -8.17 2.84
CA GLU A 197 6.65 -8.49 1.68
C GLU A 197 5.23 -7.96 1.83
N GLN A 198 4.67 -7.90 3.04
CA GLN A 198 3.30 -7.38 3.21
C GLN A 198 3.22 -5.85 2.98
N SER A 199 4.30 -5.12 3.24
CA SER A 199 4.48 -3.71 2.85
C SER A 199 4.78 -3.53 1.34
N LYS A 200 5.19 -4.60 0.65
CA LYS A 200 5.44 -4.66 -0.79
C LYS A 200 4.66 -5.84 -1.37
N ARG A 201 3.33 -5.85 -1.27
CA ARG A 201 2.54 -6.98 -1.80
C ARG A 201 2.83 -7.08 -3.30
N GLU A 202 3.61 -8.10 -3.65
CA GLU A 202 4.27 -8.21 -4.95
C GLU A 202 3.22 -8.31 -6.04
N TRP A 203 3.23 -7.33 -6.94
CA TRP A 203 2.66 -7.51 -8.25
C TRP A 203 3.67 -8.32 -9.05
N ASP A 204 3.20 -9.34 -9.76
CA ASP A 204 4.02 -9.88 -10.83
C ASP A 204 4.28 -8.76 -11.84
N LYS A 205 5.45 -8.79 -12.50
CA LYS A 205 5.77 -7.84 -13.57
C LYS A 205 4.61 -7.71 -14.58
N TYR A 206 3.95 -8.83 -14.87
CA TYR A 206 2.78 -8.91 -15.72
C TYR A 206 1.62 -9.56 -14.97
N THR A 207 0.55 -8.80 -14.75
CA THR A 207 -0.67 -9.27 -14.10
C THR A 207 -1.80 -9.24 -15.13
N PHE A 208 -2.03 -10.39 -15.78
CA PHE A 208 -3.03 -10.54 -16.83
C PHE A 208 -4.44 -10.69 -16.26
N GLY A 209 -5.35 -9.85 -16.72
CA GLY A 209 -6.78 -9.95 -16.49
C GLY A 209 -7.54 -10.48 -17.71
N CYS A 210 -8.84 -10.24 -17.74
CA CYS A 210 -9.74 -10.63 -18.82
C CYS A 210 -9.70 -9.67 -20.02
N TYR A 211 -9.37 -8.40 -19.81
CA TYR A 211 -9.43 -7.35 -20.83
C TYR A 211 -8.05 -6.76 -21.19
N GLY A 212 -7.06 -6.98 -20.34
CA GLY A 212 -5.74 -6.40 -20.48
C GLY A 212 -4.79 -6.90 -19.39
N CYS A 213 -3.69 -6.18 -19.23
CA CYS A 213 -2.60 -6.53 -18.34
C CYS A 213 -2.13 -5.31 -17.55
N TRP A 214 -2.09 -5.45 -16.24
CA TRP A 214 -1.36 -4.53 -15.37
C TRP A 214 0.12 -4.89 -15.41
N VAL A 215 0.94 -3.93 -15.86
CA VAL A 215 2.39 -4.05 -15.98
C VAL A 215 3.05 -3.23 -14.88
N MET A 216 3.92 -3.87 -14.10
CA MET A 216 4.70 -3.19 -13.08
C MET A 216 6.07 -2.77 -13.65
N ASP A 217 6.42 -1.49 -13.49
CA ASP A 217 7.74 -0.97 -13.86
C ASP A 217 8.80 -1.25 -12.77
N ASP A 218 10.06 -0.89 -13.04
CA ASP A 218 11.18 -1.11 -12.12
C ASP A 218 11.08 -0.28 -10.83
N ASP A 219 10.29 0.80 -10.85
CA ASP A 219 10.00 1.67 -9.70
C ASP A 219 8.78 1.16 -8.89
N GLY A 220 8.13 0.08 -9.34
CA GLY A 220 6.93 -0.50 -8.72
C GLY A 220 5.62 0.22 -9.06
N ASN A 221 5.60 1.11 -10.05
CA ASN A 221 4.36 1.70 -10.54
C ASN A 221 3.62 0.72 -11.45
N LEU A 222 2.30 0.79 -11.43
CA LEU A 222 1.43 0.01 -12.30
C LEU A 222 0.96 0.88 -13.46
N ASP A 223 1.06 0.34 -14.67
CA ASP A 223 0.44 0.88 -15.88
C ASP A 223 -0.40 -0.23 -16.55
N TYR A 224 -1.45 0.15 -17.28
CA TYR A 224 -2.36 -0.81 -17.89
C TYR A 224 -2.16 -0.84 -19.40
N VAL A 225 -2.07 -2.05 -19.96
CA VAL A 225 -2.05 -2.30 -21.40
C VAL A 225 -3.30 -3.11 -21.75
N PRO A 226 -4.24 -2.57 -22.54
CA PRO A 226 -5.40 -3.34 -22.98
C PRO A 226 -4.97 -4.44 -23.98
N GLU A 227 -5.74 -5.52 -24.07
CA GLU A 227 -5.39 -6.70 -24.88
C GLU A 227 -5.13 -6.35 -26.36
N GLU A 228 -5.89 -5.40 -26.93
CA GLU A 228 -5.73 -4.93 -28.30
C GLU A 228 -4.38 -4.23 -28.56
N GLU A 229 -3.69 -3.78 -27.51
CA GLU A 229 -2.38 -3.13 -27.57
C GLU A 229 -1.23 -4.06 -27.15
N TYR A 230 -1.50 -5.36 -26.91
CA TYR A 230 -0.47 -6.30 -26.53
C TYR A 230 0.65 -6.42 -27.57
N THR A 231 1.88 -6.26 -27.08
CA THR A 231 3.10 -6.55 -27.83
C THR A 231 3.31 -8.06 -27.97
N GLU A 232 4.20 -8.48 -28.87
CA GLU A 232 4.62 -9.89 -28.97
C GLU A 232 5.17 -10.42 -27.63
N GLU A 233 5.83 -9.58 -26.85
CA GLU A 233 6.30 -9.93 -25.50
C GLU A 233 5.12 -10.27 -24.58
N LEU A 234 4.12 -9.39 -24.49
CA LEU A 234 2.94 -9.61 -23.63
C LEU A 234 2.17 -10.87 -24.05
N TRP A 235 2.00 -11.11 -25.35
CA TRP A 235 1.39 -12.34 -25.86
C TRP A 235 2.15 -13.60 -25.43
N ASN A 236 3.48 -13.55 -25.46
CA ASN A 236 4.31 -14.69 -25.06
C ASN A 236 4.26 -14.90 -23.54
N GLU A 237 4.28 -13.84 -22.74
CA GLU A 237 4.16 -13.93 -21.29
C GLU A 237 2.78 -14.41 -20.83
N GLN A 238 1.70 -13.99 -21.51
CA GLN A 238 0.35 -14.49 -21.23
C GLN A 238 0.25 -16.01 -21.47
N LYS A 239 0.83 -16.51 -22.58
CA LYS A 239 0.89 -17.95 -22.87
C LYS A 239 1.64 -18.72 -21.78
N LYS A 240 2.81 -18.23 -21.37
CA LYS A 240 3.60 -18.82 -20.29
C LYS A 240 2.84 -18.82 -18.95
N ALA A 241 2.13 -17.75 -18.63
CA ALA A 241 1.29 -17.67 -17.43
C ALA A 241 0.16 -18.72 -17.47
N GLY A 242 -0.53 -18.85 -18.62
CA GLY A 242 -1.56 -19.87 -18.81
C GLY A 242 -1.04 -21.31 -18.74
N GLU A 243 0.20 -21.57 -19.14
CA GLU A 243 0.86 -22.88 -18.99
C GLU A 243 1.21 -23.18 -17.52
N ARG A 244 1.76 -22.19 -16.79
CA ARG A 244 2.05 -22.30 -15.35
C ARG A 244 0.80 -22.57 -14.52
N ASN A 245 -0.30 -21.89 -14.80
CA ASN A 245 -1.56 -22.09 -14.08
C ASN A 245 -2.17 -23.47 -14.36
N ARG A 246 -2.06 -23.97 -15.60
CA ARG A 246 -2.51 -25.32 -15.96
C ARG A 246 -1.67 -26.40 -15.26
N SER A 247 -0.36 -26.26 -15.20
CA SER A 247 0.49 -27.23 -14.49
C SER A 247 0.25 -27.22 -12.98
N ALA A 248 0.07 -26.04 -12.36
CA ALA A 248 -0.26 -25.93 -10.94
C ALA A 248 -1.64 -26.54 -10.59
N ALA A 249 -2.62 -26.43 -11.49
CA ALA A 249 -3.95 -27.02 -11.30
C ALA A 249 -3.97 -28.55 -11.41
N ILE A 250 -3.01 -29.16 -12.12
CA ILE A 250 -2.87 -30.62 -12.24
C ILE A 250 -2.20 -31.23 -11.00
N HIS A 251 -1.45 -30.43 -10.24
CA HIS A 251 -0.72 -30.86 -9.03
C HIS A 251 -1.47 -30.59 -7.71
N LYS A 252 -2.71 -30.08 -7.77
CA LYS A 252 -3.64 -29.97 -6.64
C LYS A 252 -4.67 -31.09 -6.66
#